data_AF-A0A1Y4U3F4-F1
#
_entry.id   AF-A0A1Y4U3F4-F1
#
_cell.length_a   1.000
_cell.length_b   1.000
_cell.length_c   1.000
_cell.angle_alpha   90.00
_cell.angle_beta   90.00
_cell.angle_gamma   90.00
#
_symmetry.space_group_name_H-M   'P 1'
#
loop_
_entity.id
_entity.type
_entity.pdbx_description
1 polymer ?
#
loop_
_entity_poly.entity_id
_entity_poly.type
_entity_poly.pdbx_seq_one_letter_code
_entity_poly.pdbx_strand_id
1 'polypeptide(L)' 'MAEKTLEQVTREIEQVLELNDAGQTVTKISQELDLEEDYICSILVCRQSHSDDAASIAHMVMMG' A
#
# COMPACT_ATOMS: atom_id res chain seq x y z
N MET A 1 -17.55 -11.09 -5.71
CA MET A 1 -16.39 -10.18 -5.60
C MET A 1 -16.09 -10.13 -4.12
N ALA A 2 -15.01 -10.78 -3.66
CA ALA A 2 -14.67 -10.73 -2.24
C ALA A 2 -14.20 -9.30 -1.93
N GLU A 3 -14.99 -8.56 -1.16
CA GLU A 3 -14.57 -7.26 -0.62
C GLU A 3 -13.32 -7.51 0.21
N LYS A 4 -12.16 -6.98 -0.23
CA LYS A 4 -10.96 -6.98 0.60
C LYS A 4 -11.31 -6.23 1.88
N THR A 5 -11.12 -6.85 3.03
CA THR A 5 -11.40 -6.20 4.31
C THR A 5 -10.38 -5.09 4.56
N LEU A 6 -10.77 -4.07 5.33
CA LEU A 6 -9.88 -2.97 5.70
C LEU A 6 -8.57 -3.49 6.32
N GLU A 7 -8.66 -4.57 7.10
CA GLU A 7 -7.49 -5.26 7.68
C GLU A 7 -6.54 -5.86 6.63
N GLN A 8 -7.07 -6.44 5.55
CA GLN A 8 -6.23 -6.97 4.47
C GLN A 8 -5.50 -5.84 3.75
N VAL A 9 -6.22 -4.78 3.39
CA VAL A 9 -5.65 -3.60 2.72
C VAL A 9 -4.63 -2.90 3.60
N THR A 10 -4.92 -2.73 4.89
CA THR A 10 -3.98 -2.15 5.85
C THR A 10 -2.69 -2.97 5.93
N ARG A 11 -2.80 -4.29 5.99
CA ARG A 11 -1.64 -5.19 6.03
C ARG A 11 -0.84 -5.16 4.73
N GLU A 12 -1.50 -5.12 3.57
CA GLU A 12 -0.84 -4.95 2.26
C GLU A 12 -0.05 -3.63 2.24
N ILE A 13 -0.64 -2.54 2.75
CA ILE A 13 0.02 -1.23 2.85
C ILE A 13 1.24 -1.30 3.77
N GLU A 14 1.12 -1.87 4.97
CA GLU A 14 2.25 -2.03 5.90
C GLU A 14 3.40 -2.79 5.25
N GLN A 15 3.12 -3.87 4.52
CA GLN A 15 4.16 -4.63 3.81
C GLN A 15 4.81 -3.83 2.69
N VAL A 16 4.02 -3.09 1.91
CA VAL A 16 4.53 -2.19 0.86
C VAL A 16 5.46 -1.14 1.47
N LEU A 17 5.05 -0.53 2.59
CA LEU A 17 5.82 0.48 3.30
C LEU A 17 7.12 -0.09 3.85
N GLU A 18 7.08 -1.25 4.52
CA GLU A 18 8.27 -1.91 5.08
C GLU A 18 9.30 -2.27 3.99
N LEU A 19 8.84 -2.86 2.87
CA LEU A 19 9.73 -3.18 1.75
C LEU A 19 10.29 -1.93 1.08
N ASN A 20 9.50 -0.86 0.98
CA ASN A 20 9.96 0.41 0.44
C ASN A 20 10.98 1.10 1.37
N ASP A 21 10.77 1.03 2.69
CA ASP A 21 11.70 1.55 3.71
C ASP A 21 13.02 0.77 3.71
N ALA A 22 12.96 -0.54 3.44
CA ALA A 22 14.14 -1.38 3.18
C ALA A 22 14.88 -1.04 1.87
N GLY A 23 14.40 -0.07 1.09
CA GLY A 23 15.02 0.41 -0.15
C GLY A 23 14.65 -0.39 -1.39
N GLN A 24 13.59 -1.22 -1.34
CA GLN A 24 13.10 -1.90 -2.53
C GLN A 24 12.36 -0.96 -3.48
N THR A 25 12.45 -1.24 -4.78
CA THR A 25 11.72 -0.52 -5.82
C THR A 25 10.29 -1.02 -5.95
N VAL A 26 9.38 -0.14 -6.41
CA VAL A 26 7.95 -0.44 -6.64
C VAL A 26 7.75 -1.73 -7.44
N THR A 27 8.50 -1.91 -8.53
CA THR A 27 8.43 -3.11 -9.37
C THR A 27 8.77 -4.40 -8.60
N LYS A 28 9.73 -4.33 -7.67
CA LYS A 28 10.12 -5.50 -6.87
C LYS A 28 9.07 -5.83 -5.81
N ILE A 29 8.53 -4.79 -5.17
CA ILE A 29 7.43 -4.90 -4.20
C ILE A 29 6.17 -5.47 -4.87
N SER A 30 5.86 -5.00 -6.09
CA SER A 30 4.76 -5.51 -6.92
C SER A 30 4.91 -7.00 -7.19
N GLN A 31 6.11 -7.45 -7.55
CA GLN A 31 6.37 -8.87 -7.76
C GLN A 31 6.34 -9.71 -6.48
N GLU A 32 6.81 -9.18 -5.34
CA GLU A 32 6.80 -9.92 -4.07
C GLU A 32 5.41 -10.05 -3.46
N LEU A 33 4.59 -9.01 -3.57
CA LEU A 33 3.26 -8.96 -2.97
C LEU A 33 2.13 -9.32 -3.95
N ASP A 34 2.46 -9.59 -5.22
CA ASP A 34 1.49 -9.79 -6.31
C ASP A 34 0.47 -8.63 -6.39
N LEU A 35 0.98 -7.40 -6.26
CA LEU A 35 0.19 -6.17 -6.24
C LEU A 35 0.46 -5.33 -7.49
N GLU A 36 -0.53 -4.56 -7.91
CA GLU A 36 -0.36 -3.63 -9.03
C GLU A 36 0.60 -2.49 -8.66
N GLU A 37 1.52 -2.15 -9.59
CA GLU A 37 2.47 -1.06 -9.39
C GLU A 37 1.75 0.29 -9.16
N ASP A 38 0.61 0.52 -9.81
CA ASP A 38 -0.22 1.71 -9.64
C ASP A 38 -0.81 1.81 -8.22
N TYR A 39 -1.28 0.69 -7.69
CA TYR A 39 -1.77 0.57 -6.31
C TYR A 39 -0.66 0.88 -5.31
N ILE A 40 0.54 0.32 -5.51
CA ILE A 40 1.71 0.61 -4.68
C ILE A 40 2.12 2.09 -4.78
N CYS A 41 2.14 2.67 -5.98
CA CYS A 41 2.42 4.08 -6.17
C CYS A 41 1.41 4.97 -5.41
N SER A 42 0.12 4.65 -5.49
CA SER A 42 -0.92 5.36 -4.73
C SER A 42 -0.66 5.31 -3.22
N ILE A 43 -0.28 4.13 -2.70
CA ILE A 43 0.09 3.96 -1.28
C ILE A 43 1.28 4.85 -0.90
N LEU A 44 2.35 4.83 -1.68
CA LEU A 44 3.57 5.59 -1.40
C LEU A 44 3.35 7.11 -1.51
N VAL A 45 2.51 7.56 -2.45
CA VAL A 45 2.10 8.96 -2.59
C VAL A 45 1.28 9.39 -1.37
N CYS A 46 0.34 8.55 -0.92
CA CYS A 46 -0.44 8.82 0.30
C CYS A 46 0.44 8.91 1.55
N ARG A 47 1.44 8.03 1.71
CA ARG A 47 2.45 8.09 2.80
C ARG A 47 3.22 9.42 2.80
N GLN A 48 3.56 9.93 1.63
CA GLN A 48 4.34 11.16 1.52
C GLN A 48 3.51 12.41 1.88
N SER A 49 2.18 12.32 1.73
CA SER A 49 1.26 13.44 1.92
C SER A 49 0.57 13.45 3.29
N HIS A 50 0.51 12.32 3.99
CA HIS A 50 -0.13 12.16 5.31
C HIS A 50 0.80 11.40 6.26
N SER A 51 0.84 11.79 7.54
CA SER A 51 1.57 11.06 8.59
C SER A 51 1.29 9.55 8.52
N ASP A 52 2.37 8.77 8.65
CA ASP A 52 2.65 7.33 8.44
C ASP A 52 1.57 6.24 8.76
N ASP A 53 0.30 6.60 9.00
CA ASP A 53 -0.77 5.66 9.37
C ASP A 53 -1.33 4.89 8.16
N ALA A 54 -0.96 3.61 8.05
CA ALA A 54 -1.44 2.67 7.03
C ALA A 54 -2.98 2.59 6.94
N ALA A 55 -3.69 2.72 8.08
CA ALA A 55 -5.15 2.72 8.11
C ALA A 55 -5.78 3.94 7.42
N SER A 56 -5.10 5.10 7.48
CA SER A 56 -5.55 6.31 6.77
C SER A 56 -5.38 6.19 5.26
N ILE A 57 -4.29 5.55 4.84
CA ILE A 57 -4.02 5.24 3.43
C ILE A 57 -5.06 4.22 2.90
N ALA A 58 -5.34 3.16 3.68
CA ALA A 58 -6.33 2.13 3.34
C ALA A 58 -7.72 2.73 3.08
N HIS A 59 -8.17 3.63 3.96
CA HIS A 59 -9.44 4.33 3.80
C HIS A 59 -9.52 5.19 2.54
N MET A 60 -8.41 5.81 2.14
CA MET A 60 -8.35 6.68 0.97
C MET A 60 -8.39 5.87 -0.32
N VAL A 61 -7.66 4.76 -0.38
CA VAL A 61 -7.63 3.86 -1.54
C VAL A 61 -8.97 3.11 -1.72
N MET A 62 -9.72 2.85 -0.64
CA MET A 62 -11.05 2.24 -0.72
C MET A 62 -12.18 3.21 -1.13
N MET A 63 -11.97 4.53 -1.06
CA MET A 63 -12.99 5.53 -1.42
C MET A 63 -12.84 6.13 -2.83
N GLY A 64 -11.79 5.75 -3.58
CA GLY A 64 -11.57 6.14 -4.99
C GLY A 64 -12.01 5.04 -5.94
#